data_AF-A0A1G6RSW0-F1
#
_entry.id   AF-A0A1G6RSW0-F1
#
_cell.length_a   1.000
_cell.length_b   1.000
_cell.length_c   1.000
_cell.angle_alpha   90.00
_cell.angle_beta   90.00
_cell.angle_gamma   90.00
#
_symmetry.space_group_name_H-M   'P 1'
#
loop_
_entity.id
_entity.type
_entity.pdbx_description
1 polymer ?
#
loop_
_entity_poly.entity_id
_entity_poly.type
_entity_poly.pdbx_seq_one_letter_code
_entity_poly.pdbx_strand_id
1 'polypeptide(L)'
;MKKGFTLIEILVALFITMIVLAIGYFTYIKIMKGSLFQSSISSTQISTLSGTSLLQYDISMSGYGLPLSGPIETPLNFHEATNSTASAYNYSTLPASAYNIGQNSQTQPNSSYLVIRSSIADINSASQKWAIAYYNTNTNNWDIDYNPDNSLSNFSSNDNDYCIVMDSNKTLLENPNGNFYFNFSDFANSINNLNLNQSQIYLIYGIDSTVQPRMPFNRVDYFLSQDNLPSFCDPNTYELYRSVISQNNGSNTLMPLLDCVKAFFVESKIGNNWYSSTSNLTPNIINSQTQLIKVFIF
;
A
#
# COMPACT_ATOMS: atom_id res chain seq x y z
N MET A 1 -57.63 -4.27 -57.68
CA MET A 1 -57.02 -3.06 -58.26
C MET A 1 -55.66 -2.85 -57.61
N LYS A 2 -54.56 -3.20 -58.29
CA LYS A 2 -53.20 -2.97 -57.78
C LYS A 2 -52.77 -1.56 -58.23
N LYS A 3 -52.71 -0.60 -57.31
CA LYS A 3 -52.13 0.72 -57.57
C LYS A 3 -50.61 0.53 -57.71
N GLY A 4 -50.08 0.72 -58.92
CA GLY A 4 -48.63 0.75 -59.14
C GLY A 4 -48.08 2.08 -58.64
N PHE A 5 -47.07 2.03 -57.77
CA PHE A 5 -46.36 3.22 -57.30
C PHE A 5 -45.69 3.93 -58.48
N THR A 6 -45.77 5.25 -58.50
CA THR A 6 -45.11 6.06 -59.53
C THR A 6 -43.62 6.18 -59.21
N LEU A 7 -42.75 6.19 -60.23
CA LEU A 7 -41.29 6.27 -60.06
C LEU A 7 -40.86 7.47 -59.20
N ILE A 8 -41.59 8.59 -59.30
CA ILE A 8 -41.36 9.82 -58.53
C ILE A 8 -41.64 9.63 -57.03
N GLU A 9 -42.63 8.82 -56.68
CA GLU A 9 -43.04 8.57 -55.28
C GLU A 9 -42.00 7.72 -54.55
N ILE A 10 -41.40 6.74 -55.26
CA ILE A 10 -40.26 5.96 -54.76
C ILE A 10 -39.03 6.86 -54.58
N LEU A 11 -38.76 7.78 -55.51
CA LEU A 11 -37.62 8.71 -55.41
C LEU A 11 -37.76 9.65 -54.22
N VAL A 12 -38.95 10.21 -54.00
CA VAL A 12 -39.24 11.08 -52.85
C VAL A 12 -39.11 10.32 -51.52
N ALA A 13 -39.62 9.08 -51.44
CA ALA A 13 -39.49 8.25 -50.24
C ALA A 13 -38.02 7.92 -49.91
N LEU A 14 -37.20 7.62 -50.92
CA LEU A 14 -35.78 7.33 -50.75
C LEU A 14 -34.99 8.57 -50.30
N PHE A 15 -35.34 9.74 -50.83
CA PHE A 15 -34.74 11.00 -50.41
C PHE A 15 -35.06 11.35 -48.94
N ILE A 16 -36.32 11.20 -48.53
CA ILE A 16 -36.74 11.47 -47.14
C ILE A 16 -36.07 10.48 -46.17
N THR A 17 -36.02 9.20 -46.51
CA THR A 17 -35.36 8.18 -45.67
C THR A 17 -33.86 8.43 -45.52
N MET A 18 -33.17 8.88 -46.58
CA MET A 18 -31.76 9.25 -46.50
C MET A 18 -31.51 10.40 -45.52
N ILE A 19 -32.37 11.43 -45.53
CA ILE A 19 -32.26 12.55 -44.58
C ILE A 19 -32.48 12.08 -43.15
N VAL A 20 -33.51 11.27 -42.89
CA VAL A 20 -33.81 10.75 -41.55
C VAL A 20 -32.67 9.88 -41.01
N LEU A 21 -32.11 9.00 -41.84
CA LEU A 21 -30.96 8.16 -41.47
C LEU A 21 -29.70 8.98 -41.20
N ALA A 22 -29.45 10.03 -41.99
CA ALA A 22 -28.32 10.93 -41.76
C ALA A 22 -28.43 11.64 -40.40
N ILE A 23 -29.60 12.19 -40.07
CA ILE A 23 -29.85 12.83 -38.77
C ILE A 23 -29.67 11.82 -37.62
N GLY A 24 -30.20 10.60 -37.80
CA GLY A 24 -30.04 9.50 -36.83
C GLY A 24 -28.58 9.13 -36.60
N TYR A 25 -27.80 8.99 -37.68
CA TYR A 25 -26.37 8.65 -37.61
C TYR A 25 -25.55 9.71 -36.88
N PHE A 26 -25.70 10.99 -37.22
CA PHE A 26 -24.97 12.07 -36.54
C PHE A 26 -25.33 12.16 -35.05
N THR A 27 -26.61 11.98 -34.72
CA THR A 27 -27.09 11.99 -33.33
C THR A 27 -26.52 10.80 -32.56
N TYR A 28 -26.53 9.60 -33.16
CA TYR A 28 -25.95 8.39 -32.57
C TYR A 28 -24.47 8.57 -32.27
N ILE A 29 -23.66 9.05 -33.22
CA ILE A 29 -22.23 9.28 -33.00
C ILE A 29 -21.99 10.28 -31.86
N LYS A 30 -22.79 11.35 -31.78
CA LYS A 30 -22.68 12.34 -30.71
C LYS A 30 -23.01 11.74 -29.34
N ILE A 31 -24.10 10.97 -29.24
CA ILE A 31 -24.51 10.29 -28.00
C ILE A 31 -23.46 9.24 -27.60
N MET A 32 -22.99 8.44 -28.56
CA MET A 32 -21.97 7.41 -28.31
C MET A 32 -20.68 8.02 -27.78
N LYS A 33 -20.15 9.07 -28.43
CA LYS A 33 -18.94 9.77 -27.95
C LYS A 33 -19.15 10.38 -26.57
N GLY A 34 -20.32 10.98 -26.32
CA GLY A 34 -20.67 11.52 -25.00
C GLY A 34 -20.73 10.43 -23.92
N SER A 35 -21.32 9.28 -24.24
CA SER A 35 -21.38 8.13 -23.33
C SER A 35 -19.99 7.58 -23.00
N LEU A 36 -19.13 7.42 -24.00
CA LEU A 36 -17.76 6.95 -23.80
C LEU A 36 -16.95 7.92 -22.92
N PHE A 37 -17.10 9.22 -23.17
CA PHE A 37 -16.45 10.25 -22.34
C PHE A 37 -16.96 10.24 -20.90
N GLN A 38 -18.28 10.14 -20.69
CA GLN A 38 -18.87 10.04 -19.36
C GLN A 38 -18.40 8.79 -18.62
N SER A 39 -18.35 7.63 -19.30
CA SER A 39 -17.81 6.40 -18.74
C SER A 39 -16.35 6.54 -18.33
N SER A 40 -15.53 7.21 -19.15
CA SER A 40 -14.13 7.50 -18.82
C SER A 40 -14.00 8.36 -17.58
N ILE A 41 -14.78 9.45 -17.47
CA ILE A 41 -14.78 10.33 -16.28
C ILE A 41 -15.18 9.54 -15.03
N SER A 42 -16.25 8.75 -15.11
CA SER A 42 -16.70 7.95 -13.97
C SER A 42 -15.64 6.95 -13.52
N SER A 43 -14.93 6.31 -14.46
CA SER A 43 -13.82 5.41 -14.15
C SER A 43 -12.70 6.16 -13.41
N THR A 44 -12.29 7.32 -13.92
CA THR A 44 -11.26 8.15 -13.27
C THR A 44 -11.68 8.59 -11.87
N GLN A 45 -12.94 9.00 -11.66
CA GLN A 45 -13.43 9.39 -10.33
C GLN A 45 -13.38 8.23 -9.32
N ILE A 46 -13.71 7.01 -9.75
CA ILE A 46 -13.62 5.81 -8.91
C ILE A 46 -12.16 5.49 -8.58
N SER A 47 -11.27 5.51 -9.57
CA SER A 47 -9.83 5.32 -9.35
C SER A 47 -9.28 6.37 -8.39
N THR A 48 -9.69 7.63 -8.54
CA THR A 48 -9.28 8.72 -7.64
C THR A 48 -9.73 8.51 -6.22
N LEU A 49 -11.00 8.16 -6.02
CA LEU A 49 -11.52 7.86 -4.69
C LEU A 49 -10.80 6.68 -4.05
N SER A 50 -10.60 5.59 -4.79
CA SER A 50 -9.94 4.40 -4.26
C SER A 50 -8.46 4.64 -3.96
N GLY A 51 -7.73 5.27 -4.89
CA GLY A 51 -6.29 5.56 -4.75
C GLY A 51 -5.99 6.52 -3.61
N THR A 52 -6.79 7.59 -3.45
CA THR A 52 -6.63 8.52 -2.32
C THR A 52 -7.01 7.89 -0.98
N SER A 53 -8.05 7.06 -0.95
CA SER A 53 -8.43 6.32 0.27
C SER A 53 -7.35 5.34 0.70
N LEU A 54 -6.72 4.64 -0.25
CA LEU A 54 -5.61 3.73 0.02
C LEU A 54 -4.37 4.49 0.53
N LEU A 55 -4.02 5.62 -0.10
CA LEU A 55 -2.94 6.48 0.38
C LEU A 55 -3.20 6.99 1.80
N GLN A 56 -4.43 7.43 2.08
CA GLN A 56 -4.82 7.86 3.42
C GLN A 56 -4.70 6.72 4.44
N TYR A 57 -5.15 5.51 4.06
CA TYR A 57 -5.03 4.32 4.89
C TYR A 57 -3.56 4.03 5.22
N ASP A 58 -2.68 3.94 4.22
CA ASP A 58 -1.27 3.65 4.41
C ASP A 58 -0.57 4.72 5.27
N ILE A 59 -0.89 6.00 5.09
CA ILE A 59 -0.38 7.09 5.93
C ILE A 59 -0.87 6.93 7.38
N SER A 60 -2.15 6.63 7.57
CA SER A 60 -2.73 6.48 8.92
C SER A 60 -2.16 5.27 9.68
N MET A 61 -1.76 4.24 8.93
CA MET A 61 -1.22 2.99 9.45
C MET A 61 0.31 2.94 9.42
N SER A 62 0.96 4.06 9.09
CA SER A 62 2.41 4.19 9.13
C SER A 62 2.94 3.87 10.53
N GLY A 63 3.92 2.97 10.61
CA GLY A 63 4.50 2.53 11.88
C GLY A 63 3.68 1.47 12.63
N TYR A 64 2.53 1.03 12.11
CA TYR A 64 1.77 -0.07 12.70
C TYR A 64 2.57 -1.38 12.64
N GLY A 65 2.76 -2.03 13.79
CA GLY A 65 3.62 -3.21 13.92
C GLY A 65 5.10 -2.97 13.61
N LEU A 66 5.57 -1.71 13.59
CA LEU A 66 6.97 -1.39 13.34
C LEU A 66 7.81 -1.56 14.62
N PRO A 67 8.86 -2.40 14.62
CA PRO A 67 9.74 -2.54 15.78
C PRO A 67 10.65 -1.34 16.00
N LEU A 68 11.01 -1.09 17.26
CA LEU A 68 11.96 -0.03 17.63
C LEU A 68 13.38 -0.56 17.83
N SER A 69 13.51 -1.82 18.24
CA SER A 69 14.79 -2.46 18.53
C SER A 69 14.80 -3.90 17.99
N GLY A 70 15.97 -4.33 17.55
CA GLY A 70 16.22 -5.75 17.28
C GLY A 70 16.33 -6.54 18.60
N PRO A 71 16.53 -7.87 18.50
CA PRO A 71 16.78 -8.70 19.69
C PRO A 71 17.93 -8.17 20.55
N ILE A 72 17.82 -8.34 21.86
CA ILE A 72 18.67 -7.68 22.88
C ILE A 72 20.16 -7.98 22.71
N GLU A 73 20.52 -9.13 22.16
CA GLU A 73 21.91 -9.61 22.11
C GLU A 73 22.62 -9.30 20.77
N THR A 74 21.89 -9.01 19.69
CA THR A 74 22.50 -8.77 18.37
C THR A 74 21.81 -7.66 17.57
N PRO A 75 22.57 -6.72 16.97
CA PRO A 75 22.00 -5.77 16.02
C PRO A 75 21.38 -6.53 14.83
N LEU A 76 20.06 -6.48 14.73
CA LEU A 76 19.35 -7.07 13.61
C LEU A 76 19.71 -6.33 12.32
N ASN A 77 20.40 -7.01 11.40
CA ASN A 77 20.64 -6.54 10.06
C ASN A 77 19.56 -7.07 9.12
N PHE A 78 18.91 -6.16 8.38
CA PHE A 78 17.92 -6.51 7.37
C PHE A 78 18.17 -5.75 6.08
N HIS A 79 17.45 -6.14 5.02
CA HIS A 79 17.60 -5.55 3.71
C HIS A 79 16.21 -5.18 3.17
N GLU A 80 16.01 -3.90 2.84
CA GLU A 80 14.76 -3.44 2.23
C GLU A 80 14.82 -3.54 0.68
N ALA A 81 14.57 -2.44 -0.02
CA ALA A 81 14.45 -2.40 -1.47
C ALA A 81 15.82 -2.56 -2.18
N THR A 82 15.82 -3.18 -3.36
CA THR A 82 17.04 -3.36 -4.18
C THR A 82 17.14 -2.37 -5.34
N ASN A 83 16.03 -1.78 -5.77
CA ASN A 83 16.01 -0.77 -6.82
C ASN A 83 16.78 0.48 -6.41
N SER A 84 17.56 1.08 -7.32
CA SER A 84 18.43 2.23 -7.02
C SER A 84 17.68 3.41 -6.41
N THR A 85 16.49 3.77 -6.91
CA THR A 85 15.72 4.91 -6.40
C THR A 85 15.15 4.62 -5.02
N ALA A 86 14.53 3.45 -4.83
CA ALA A 86 13.97 3.04 -3.54
C ALA A 86 15.05 2.81 -2.48
N SER A 87 16.22 2.31 -2.88
CA SER A 87 17.34 1.97 -2.00
C SER A 87 17.95 3.18 -1.29
N ALA A 88 17.79 4.38 -1.86
CA ALA A 88 18.23 5.64 -1.26
C ALA A 88 17.53 5.94 0.08
N TYR A 89 16.40 5.29 0.34
CA TYR A 89 15.61 5.45 1.57
C TYR A 89 15.66 4.23 2.48
N ASN A 90 16.49 3.23 2.20
CA ASN A 90 16.59 2.02 3.02
C ASN A 90 17.22 2.29 4.39
N TYR A 91 16.77 1.53 5.38
CA TYR A 91 17.55 1.22 6.57
C TYR A 91 18.16 -0.17 6.47
N SER A 92 19.21 -0.39 7.24
CA SER A 92 19.86 -1.70 7.43
C SER A 92 19.74 -2.21 8.86
N THR A 93 19.33 -1.35 9.80
CA THR A 93 19.19 -1.65 11.23
C THR A 93 17.97 -0.95 11.81
N LEU A 94 17.49 -1.43 12.96
CA LEU A 94 16.43 -0.76 13.74
C LEU A 94 17.00 0.32 14.67
N PRO A 95 16.21 1.36 15.02
CA PRO A 95 14.86 1.65 14.54
C PRO A 95 14.84 2.19 13.11
N ALA A 96 13.88 1.73 12.29
CA ALA A 96 13.55 2.36 11.02
C ALA A 96 12.49 3.45 11.23
N SER A 97 12.46 4.47 10.36
CA SER A 97 11.40 5.48 10.41
C SER A 97 10.11 4.94 9.79
N ALA A 98 8.96 5.23 10.41
CA ALA A 98 7.64 4.84 9.95
C ALA A 98 7.34 5.33 8.53
N TYR A 99 7.95 6.45 8.13
CA TYR A 99 7.94 6.95 6.76
C TYR A 99 9.24 7.70 6.43
N ASN A 100 9.51 7.90 5.14
CA ASN A 100 10.49 8.88 4.66
C ASN A 100 9.87 9.75 3.57
N ILE A 101 10.22 11.03 3.57
CA ILE A 101 9.89 11.95 2.47
C ILE A 101 11.20 12.35 1.82
N GLY A 102 11.29 12.16 0.52
CA GLY A 102 12.39 12.63 -0.30
C GLY A 102 11.89 13.31 -1.57
N GLN A 103 12.83 13.56 -2.48
CA GLN A 103 12.54 14.15 -3.78
C GLN A 103 12.72 13.12 -4.89
N ASN A 104 11.74 13.06 -5.78
CA ASN A 104 11.84 12.36 -7.05
C ASN A 104 12.38 13.34 -8.11
N SER A 105 13.66 13.20 -8.45
CA SER A 105 14.32 14.02 -9.48
C SER A 105 13.97 13.62 -10.91
N GLN A 106 13.16 12.57 -11.10
CA GLN A 106 12.72 12.12 -12.44
C GLN A 106 11.53 12.92 -12.98
N THR A 107 10.95 13.83 -12.20
CA THR A 107 9.80 14.65 -12.61
C THR A 107 10.14 16.13 -12.70
N GLN A 108 9.39 16.86 -13.53
CA GLN A 108 9.46 18.32 -13.62
C GLN A 108 8.07 18.94 -13.40
N PRO A 109 7.83 19.66 -12.27
CA PRO A 109 8.77 19.91 -11.17
C PRO A 109 9.11 18.65 -10.36
N ASN A 110 10.20 18.69 -9.60
CA ASN A 110 10.60 17.59 -8.71
C ASN A 110 9.49 17.32 -7.70
N SER A 111 8.84 16.17 -7.83
CA SER A 111 7.76 15.73 -6.96
C SER A 111 8.32 14.99 -5.75
N SER A 112 7.49 14.75 -4.73
CA SER A 112 7.89 13.99 -3.56
C SER A 112 8.01 12.50 -3.86
N TYR A 113 8.89 11.84 -3.12
CA TYR A 113 8.97 10.39 -3.00
C TYR A 113 8.61 10.05 -1.55
N LEU A 114 7.51 9.32 -1.33
CA LEU A 114 7.03 8.98 0.00
C LEU A 114 7.18 7.49 0.24
N VAL A 115 7.98 7.12 1.23
CA VAL A 115 8.14 5.75 1.71
C VAL A 115 7.31 5.58 2.97
N ILE A 116 6.57 4.48 3.09
CA ILE A 116 5.80 4.11 4.28
C ILE A 116 6.18 2.70 4.70
N ARG A 117 6.43 2.50 6.00
CA ARG A 117 6.74 1.20 6.61
C ARG A 117 5.67 0.84 7.62
N SER A 118 5.18 -0.38 7.52
CA SER A 118 4.16 -0.94 8.40
C SER A 118 4.08 -2.44 8.18
N SER A 119 3.69 -3.22 9.20
CA SER A 119 3.36 -4.65 9.00
C SER A 119 2.26 -4.83 7.94
N ILE A 120 1.29 -3.91 7.88
CA ILE A 120 0.17 -3.92 6.93
C ILE A 120 0.42 -3.12 5.64
N ALA A 121 1.64 -2.64 5.40
CA ALA A 121 1.94 -1.88 4.20
C ALA A 121 1.78 -2.73 2.93
N ASP A 122 2.15 -4.00 2.97
CA ASP A 122 1.70 -4.96 1.96
C ASP A 122 0.39 -5.58 2.44
N ILE A 123 -0.65 -5.57 1.61
CA ILE A 123 -1.98 -6.08 1.99
C ILE A 123 -2.07 -7.52 1.46
N ASN A 124 -1.57 -8.46 2.25
CA ASN A 124 -1.61 -9.89 1.98
C ASN A 124 -2.41 -10.61 3.08
N SER A 125 -2.56 -11.93 2.96
CA SER A 125 -3.36 -12.71 3.92
C SER A 125 -2.74 -12.79 5.31
N ALA A 126 -1.41 -12.71 5.42
CA ALA A 126 -0.69 -12.75 6.69
C ALA A 126 -0.66 -11.37 7.35
N SER A 127 -0.38 -10.31 6.59
CA SER A 127 -0.18 -8.96 7.15
C SER A 127 -1.40 -8.38 7.85
N GLN A 128 -2.60 -8.79 7.43
CA GLN A 128 -3.86 -8.41 8.07
C GLN A 128 -4.11 -9.10 9.42
N LYS A 129 -3.27 -10.10 9.77
CA LYS A 129 -3.42 -10.88 11.01
C LYS A 129 -2.55 -10.35 12.12
N TRP A 130 -3.12 -10.31 13.31
CA TRP A 130 -2.40 -9.99 14.53
C TRP A 130 -2.94 -10.82 15.70
N ALA A 131 -2.11 -11.02 16.72
CA ALA A 131 -2.49 -11.73 17.93
C ALA A 131 -1.69 -11.21 19.13
N ILE A 132 -2.14 -11.58 20.33
CA ILE A 132 -1.47 -11.24 21.58
C ILE A 132 -1.13 -12.54 22.31
N ALA A 133 0.13 -12.71 22.71
CA ALA A 133 0.52 -13.75 23.64
C ALA A 133 0.71 -13.19 25.05
N TYR A 134 0.16 -13.87 26.05
CA TYR A 134 0.28 -13.51 27.46
C TYR A 134 0.39 -14.76 28.34
N TYR A 135 1.01 -14.59 29.51
CA TYR A 135 1.13 -15.67 30.48
C TYR A 135 -0.12 -15.76 31.35
N ASN A 136 -0.83 -16.88 31.29
CA ASN A 136 -2.01 -17.12 32.11
C ASN A 136 -1.61 -17.78 33.42
N THR A 137 -1.71 -17.04 34.52
CA THR A 137 -1.35 -17.50 35.85
C THR A 137 -2.28 -18.58 36.41
N ASN A 138 -3.50 -18.72 35.86
CA ASN A 138 -4.45 -19.74 36.31
C ASN A 138 -4.12 -21.12 35.73
N THR A 139 -3.72 -21.17 34.46
CA THR A 139 -3.32 -22.41 33.76
C THR A 139 -1.81 -22.67 33.84
N ASN A 140 -1.04 -21.69 34.33
CA ASN A 140 0.42 -21.70 34.39
C ASN A 140 1.05 -22.00 33.02
N ASN A 141 0.48 -21.39 31.98
CA ASN A 141 0.83 -21.62 30.58
C ASN A 141 0.74 -20.30 29.80
N TRP A 142 1.47 -20.21 28.70
CA TRP A 142 1.25 -19.15 27.71
C TRP A 142 0.01 -19.44 26.89
N ASP A 143 -0.85 -18.43 26.79
CA ASP A 143 -2.03 -18.43 25.94
C ASP A 143 -1.85 -17.38 24.84
N ILE A 144 -2.40 -17.67 23.65
CA ILE A 144 -2.47 -16.72 22.53
C ILE A 144 -3.93 -16.32 22.37
N ASP A 145 -4.20 -15.03 22.54
CA ASP A 145 -5.45 -14.42 22.13
C ASP A 145 -5.36 -14.05 20.65
N TYR A 146 -6.17 -14.74 19.85
CA TYR A 146 -6.20 -14.63 18.40
C TYR A 146 -7.01 -13.42 17.91
N ASN A 147 -7.37 -12.47 18.79
CA ASN A 147 -8.31 -11.37 18.56
C ASN A 147 -9.76 -11.87 18.39
N PRO A 148 -10.66 -11.76 19.38
CA PRO A 148 -11.94 -12.48 19.37
C PRO A 148 -13.00 -11.91 18.41
N ASP A 149 -12.81 -10.72 17.83
CA ASP A 149 -13.91 -9.97 17.21
C ASP A 149 -14.04 -10.13 15.68
N ASN A 150 -13.03 -10.63 14.95
CA ASN A 150 -13.12 -10.78 13.49
C ASN A 150 -12.26 -11.93 12.94
N SER A 151 -12.90 -13.01 12.48
CA SER A 151 -12.23 -14.23 12.00
C SER A 151 -11.29 -14.04 10.80
N LEU A 152 -11.38 -12.93 10.06
CA LEU A 152 -10.53 -12.66 8.90
C LEU A 152 -9.16 -12.08 9.27
N SER A 153 -9.04 -11.40 10.41
CA SER A 153 -7.81 -10.76 10.90
C SER A 153 -7.10 -11.58 11.98
N ASN A 154 -7.49 -12.84 12.11
CA ASN A 154 -7.03 -13.69 13.20
C ASN A 154 -6.05 -14.71 12.65
N PHE A 155 -5.01 -14.97 13.43
CA PHE A 155 -4.28 -16.20 13.26
C PHE A 155 -5.16 -17.40 13.63
N SER A 156 -4.87 -18.54 13.02
CA SER A 156 -5.31 -19.85 13.46
C SER A 156 -4.11 -20.63 13.97
N SER A 157 -4.32 -21.57 14.90
CA SER A 157 -3.22 -22.39 15.47
C SER A 157 -2.44 -23.20 14.42
N ASN A 158 -3.00 -23.37 13.22
CA ASN A 158 -2.37 -24.09 12.11
C ASN A 158 -1.87 -23.16 10.99
N ASP A 159 -1.89 -21.84 11.19
CA ASP A 159 -1.42 -20.91 10.18
C ASP A 159 0.09 -20.99 10.03
N ASN A 160 0.53 -21.21 8.80
CA ASN A 160 1.96 -21.23 8.43
C ASN A 160 2.48 -19.86 7.99
N ASP A 161 1.74 -18.81 8.30
CA ASP A 161 2.12 -17.45 7.97
C ASP A 161 3.36 -17.04 8.76
N TYR A 162 4.25 -16.28 8.13
CA TYR A 162 5.40 -15.70 8.80
C TYR A 162 4.97 -14.46 9.57
N CYS A 163 5.35 -14.41 10.83
CA CYS A 163 5.07 -13.32 11.74
C CYS A 163 6.33 -12.82 12.43
N ILE A 164 6.23 -11.60 12.95
CA ILE A 164 7.17 -11.08 13.93
C ILE A 164 6.49 -11.05 15.30
N VAL A 165 7.30 -11.22 16.33
CA VAL A 165 6.85 -11.16 17.73
C VAL A 165 7.64 -10.08 18.43
N MET A 166 6.96 -9.19 19.13
CA MET A 166 7.57 -8.09 19.85
C MET A 166 7.09 -8.02 21.28
N ASP A 167 7.95 -7.57 22.19
CA ASP A 167 7.53 -7.23 23.55
C ASP A 167 6.75 -5.90 23.60
N SER A 168 6.27 -5.54 24.80
CA SER A 168 5.58 -4.27 25.03
C SER A 168 6.43 -3.01 24.75
N ASN A 169 7.76 -3.14 24.69
CA ASN A 169 8.68 -2.06 24.33
C ASN A 169 8.97 -2.01 22.83
N LYS A 170 8.30 -2.83 22.01
CA LYS A 170 8.54 -3.00 20.56
C LYS A 170 9.94 -3.52 20.24
N THR A 171 10.50 -4.34 21.13
CA THR A 171 11.72 -5.10 20.89
C THR A 171 11.38 -6.43 20.25
N LEU A 172 12.02 -6.76 19.13
CA LEU A 172 11.81 -8.05 18.48
C LEU A 172 12.30 -9.22 19.35
N LEU A 173 11.50 -10.28 19.36
CA LEU A 173 11.90 -11.57 19.88
C LEU A 173 12.68 -12.35 18.82
N GLU A 174 13.77 -12.98 19.24
CA GLU A 174 14.55 -13.88 18.41
C GLU A 174 14.01 -15.30 18.52
N ASN A 175 13.89 -15.98 17.39
CA ASN A 175 13.50 -17.38 17.37
C ASN A 175 14.68 -18.29 17.79
N PRO A 176 14.44 -19.54 18.17
CA PRO A 176 15.52 -20.46 18.59
C PRO A 176 16.62 -20.71 17.54
N ASN A 177 16.36 -20.39 16.27
CA ASN A 177 17.30 -20.52 15.16
C ASN A 177 18.08 -19.22 14.88
N GLY A 178 17.89 -18.17 15.68
CA GLY A 178 18.57 -16.89 15.55
C GLY A 178 17.97 -15.91 14.54
N ASN A 179 16.73 -16.13 14.10
CA ASN A 179 16.02 -15.23 13.19
C ASN A 179 15.01 -14.36 13.93
N PHE A 180 14.70 -13.18 13.38
CA PHE A 180 13.73 -12.24 13.96
C PHE A 180 12.25 -12.57 13.68
N TYR A 181 12.00 -13.60 12.88
CA TYR A 181 10.66 -14.00 12.45
C TYR A 181 10.34 -15.43 12.92
N PHE A 182 9.06 -15.74 12.95
CA PHE A 182 8.54 -17.04 13.29
C PHE A 182 7.58 -17.52 12.19
N ASN A 183 7.49 -18.84 12.00
CA ASN A 183 6.28 -19.42 11.45
C ASN A 183 5.24 -19.44 12.59
N PHE A 184 4.03 -18.97 12.33
CA PHE A 184 3.04 -18.80 13.38
C PHE A 184 2.66 -20.12 14.08
N SER A 185 2.41 -21.19 13.31
CA SER A 185 2.06 -22.50 13.88
C SER A 185 3.18 -23.08 14.74
N ASP A 186 4.44 -22.92 14.32
CA ASP A 186 5.60 -23.35 15.11
C ASP A 186 5.72 -22.53 16.39
N PHE A 187 5.51 -21.21 16.32
CA PHE A 187 5.50 -20.34 17.49
C PHE A 187 4.39 -20.73 18.47
N ALA A 188 3.15 -20.90 17.99
CA ALA A 188 2.01 -21.26 18.82
C ALA A 188 2.23 -22.59 19.58
N ASN A 189 2.89 -23.56 18.95
CA ASN A 189 3.20 -24.85 19.56
C ASN A 189 4.43 -24.82 20.48
N SER A 190 5.37 -23.89 20.25
CA SER A 190 6.64 -23.83 20.99
C SER A 190 6.71 -22.75 22.07
N ILE A 191 5.72 -21.84 22.15
CA ILE A 191 5.73 -20.68 23.05
C ILE A 191 6.01 -21.04 24.52
N ASN A 192 5.50 -22.18 25.00
CA ASN A 192 5.70 -22.65 26.37
C ASN A 192 7.12 -23.16 26.66
N ASN A 193 7.90 -23.41 25.61
CA ASN A 193 9.30 -23.82 25.70
C ASN A 193 10.27 -22.63 25.50
N LEU A 194 9.75 -21.45 25.14
CA LEU A 194 10.55 -20.24 24.99
C LEU A 194 10.79 -19.59 26.36
N ASN A 195 11.99 -19.05 26.56
CA ASN A 195 12.33 -18.33 27.79
C ASN A 195 11.79 -16.89 27.74
N LEU A 196 10.47 -16.75 27.89
CA LEU A 196 9.76 -15.48 27.83
C LEU A 196 9.51 -14.91 29.22
N ASN A 197 9.48 -13.57 29.32
CA ASN A 197 9.15 -12.90 30.56
C ASN A 197 7.63 -12.98 30.82
N GLN A 198 7.24 -13.72 31.84
CA GLN A 198 5.85 -13.95 32.23
C GLN A 198 5.10 -12.66 32.64
N SER A 199 5.81 -11.58 32.93
CA SER A 199 5.20 -10.27 33.25
C SER A 199 4.96 -9.39 32.01
N GLN A 200 5.37 -9.83 30.83
CA GLN A 200 5.21 -9.10 29.58
C GLN A 200 4.11 -9.69 28.72
N ILE A 201 3.52 -8.83 27.89
CA ILE A 201 2.65 -9.19 26.80
C ILE A 201 3.47 -9.11 25.51
N TYR A 202 3.28 -10.07 24.61
CA TYR A 202 3.92 -10.10 23.31
C TYR A 202 2.90 -9.86 22.20
N LEU A 203 3.20 -8.90 21.34
CA LEU A 203 2.39 -8.57 20.16
C LEU A 203 2.91 -9.36 18.96
N ILE A 204 2.00 -9.98 18.23
CA ILE A 204 2.30 -10.82 17.07
C ILE A 204 1.68 -10.16 15.85
N TYR A 205 2.48 -9.90 14.83
CA TYR A 205 2.03 -9.32 13.57
C TYR A 205 2.47 -10.19 12.40
N GLY A 206 1.55 -10.53 11.50
CA GLY A 206 1.90 -11.23 10.27
C GLY A 206 2.64 -10.30 9.30
N ILE A 207 3.47 -10.89 8.44
CA ILE A 207 4.28 -10.16 7.45
C ILE A 207 4.03 -10.72 6.05
N ASP A 208 4.19 -12.04 5.87
CA ASP A 208 4.05 -12.72 4.58
C ASP A 208 3.57 -14.16 4.79
N SER A 209 2.75 -14.69 3.90
CA SER A 209 2.18 -16.05 4.02
C SER A 209 3.00 -17.15 3.37
N THR A 210 4.01 -16.80 2.57
CA THR A 210 4.71 -17.74 1.68
C THR A 210 6.23 -17.62 1.73
N VAL A 211 6.74 -16.42 1.99
CA VAL A 211 8.16 -16.10 1.88
C VAL A 211 8.74 -15.77 3.24
N GLN A 212 9.93 -16.30 3.53
CA GLN A 212 10.68 -15.93 4.73
C GLN A 212 10.94 -14.41 4.74
N PRO A 213 10.55 -13.68 5.80
CA PRO A 213 10.69 -12.24 5.84
C PRO A 213 12.15 -11.82 5.72
N ARG A 214 12.40 -10.84 4.84
CA ARG A 214 13.72 -10.22 4.65
C ARG A 214 13.92 -9.01 5.56
N MET A 215 12.82 -8.40 5.97
CA MET A 215 12.75 -7.25 6.88
C MET A 215 11.56 -7.42 7.83
N PRO A 216 11.61 -6.86 9.05
CA PRO A 216 10.59 -7.08 10.08
C PRO A 216 9.33 -6.20 9.90
N PHE A 217 9.09 -5.70 8.69
CA PHE A 217 7.94 -4.87 8.34
C PHE A 217 7.72 -4.98 6.83
N ASN A 218 6.55 -4.58 6.35
CA ASN A 218 6.33 -4.35 4.93
C ASN A 218 6.58 -2.88 4.59
N ARG A 219 6.86 -2.60 3.31
CA ARG A 219 7.15 -1.24 2.83
C ARG A 219 6.41 -0.96 1.52
N VAL A 220 5.88 0.26 1.43
CA VAL A 220 5.30 0.80 0.20
C VAL A 220 5.86 2.17 -0.12
N ASP A 221 6.08 2.41 -1.41
CA ASP A 221 6.63 3.65 -1.92
C ASP A 221 5.63 4.32 -2.86
N TYR A 222 5.46 5.63 -2.72
CA TYR A 222 4.60 6.47 -3.52
C TYR A 222 5.43 7.48 -4.30
N PHE A 223 5.27 7.46 -5.63
CA PHE A 223 6.00 8.35 -6.52
C PHE A 223 5.31 8.48 -7.88
N LEU A 224 5.65 9.54 -8.60
CA LEU A 224 5.23 9.77 -9.98
C LEU A 224 6.18 9.11 -10.98
N SER A 225 5.65 8.49 -12.04
CA SER A 225 6.42 8.01 -13.19
C SER A 225 5.70 8.31 -14.51
N GLN A 226 6.44 8.40 -15.62
CA GLN A 226 5.89 8.53 -16.98
C GLN A 226 6.00 7.23 -17.80
N ASP A 227 6.57 6.15 -17.22
CA ASP A 227 6.98 4.97 -18.00
C ASP A 227 5.82 4.29 -18.75
N ASN A 228 4.58 4.40 -18.26
CA ASN A 228 3.38 3.84 -18.90
C ASN A 228 2.20 4.83 -18.96
N LEU A 229 2.48 6.12 -19.18
CA LEU A 229 1.44 7.15 -19.18
C LEU A 229 0.35 6.85 -20.26
N PRO A 230 -0.94 6.79 -19.89
CA PRO A 230 -2.00 6.57 -20.86
C PRO A 230 -2.06 7.66 -21.94
N SER A 231 -2.39 7.28 -23.18
CA SER A 231 -2.36 8.17 -24.35
C SER A 231 -3.34 9.35 -24.29
N PHE A 232 -4.32 9.30 -23.39
CA PHE A 232 -5.27 10.39 -23.17
C PHE A 232 -4.75 11.47 -22.21
N CYS A 233 -3.67 11.18 -21.47
CA CYS A 233 -3.06 12.15 -20.56
C CYS A 233 -2.20 13.16 -21.32
N ASP A 234 -2.05 14.35 -20.73
CA ASP A 234 -1.09 15.34 -21.23
C ASP A 234 0.35 14.82 -21.07
N PRO A 235 1.24 14.94 -22.08
CA PRO A 235 2.61 14.43 -22.00
C PRO A 235 3.45 15.01 -20.85
N ASN A 236 3.04 16.13 -20.25
CA ASN A 236 3.71 16.75 -19.11
C ASN A 236 3.09 16.32 -17.77
N THR A 237 2.29 15.26 -17.76
CA THR A 237 1.73 14.63 -16.55
C THR A 237 2.35 13.27 -16.31
N TYR A 238 1.99 12.65 -15.20
CA TYR A 238 2.57 11.43 -14.67
C TYR A 238 1.46 10.54 -14.13
N GLU A 239 1.80 9.29 -13.85
CA GLU A 239 0.94 8.38 -13.11
C GLU A 239 1.47 8.25 -11.68
N LEU A 240 0.58 8.37 -10.70
CA LEU A 240 0.92 8.13 -9.29
C LEU A 240 0.91 6.63 -9.04
N TYR A 241 2.08 6.10 -8.71
CA TYR A 241 2.26 4.70 -8.36
C TYR A 241 2.29 4.53 -6.85
N ARG A 242 1.72 3.42 -6.41
CA ARG A 242 2.04 2.74 -5.16
C ARG A 242 2.87 1.51 -5.49
N SER A 243 4.02 1.37 -4.86
CA SER A 243 4.95 0.28 -5.10
C SER A 243 5.18 -0.51 -3.83
N VAL A 244 4.75 -1.77 -3.79
CA VAL A 244 5.06 -2.67 -2.67
C VAL A 244 6.46 -3.24 -2.84
N ILE A 245 7.26 -3.23 -1.78
CA ILE A 245 8.58 -3.89 -1.77
C ILE A 245 8.41 -5.35 -1.37
N SER A 246 8.81 -6.27 -2.26
CA SER A 246 8.67 -7.71 -2.03
C SER A 246 9.61 -8.21 -0.92
N GLN A 247 9.08 -9.02 0.01
CA GLN A 247 9.88 -9.72 1.01
C GLN A 247 10.88 -10.70 0.39
N ASN A 248 10.60 -11.28 -0.78
CA ASN A 248 11.44 -12.31 -1.39
C ASN A 248 12.78 -11.77 -1.88
N ASN A 249 12.76 -10.66 -2.61
CA ASN A 249 13.91 -10.17 -3.35
C ASN A 249 14.09 -8.65 -3.26
N GLY A 250 13.23 -7.94 -2.53
CA GLY A 250 13.28 -6.47 -2.40
C GLY A 250 12.97 -5.74 -3.70
N SER A 251 12.33 -6.39 -4.68
CA SER A 251 11.88 -5.74 -5.91
C SER A 251 10.60 -4.96 -5.70
N ASN A 252 10.38 -3.97 -6.56
CA ASN A 252 9.19 -3.13 -6.58
C ASN A 252 8.06 -3.81 -7.36
N THR A 253 6.90 -4.00 -6.74
CA THR A 253 5.65 -4.37 -7.39
C THR A 253 4.81 -3.11 -7.57
N LEU A 254 4.75 -2.61 -8.80
CA LEU A 254 4.08 -1.36 -9.15
C LEU A 254 2.57 -1.54 -9.27
N MET A 255 1.81 -0.63 -8.66
CA MET A 255 0.36 -0.52 -8.78
C MET A 255 0.00 0.93 -9.12
N PRO A 256 -0.50 1.20 -10.34
CA PRO A 256 -0.96 2.54 -10.69
C PRO A 256 -2.20 2.91 -9.87
N LEU A 257 -2.24 4.16 -9.38
CA LEU A 257 -3.36 4.67 -8.58
C LEU A 257 -4.13 5.76 -9.31
N LEU A 258 -3.43 6.75 -9.86
CA LEU A 258 -4.01 7.93 -10.46
C LEU A 258 -3.32 8.27 -11.78
N ASP A 259 -4.13 8.45 -12.82
CA ASP A 259 -3.67 8.90 -14.13
C ASP A 259 -3.56 10.42 -14.21
N CYS A 260 -2.70 10.90 -15.11
CA CYS A 260 -2.58 12.29 -15.51
C CYS A 260 -2.31 13.29 -14.36
N VAL A 261 -1.58 12.87 -13.33
CA VAL A 261 -1.18 13.71 -12.20
C VAL A 261 -0.06 14.65 -12.63
N LYS A 262 -0.22 15.95 -12.38
CA LYS A 262 0.78 16.97 -12.71
C LYS A 262 1.87 17.07 -11.65
N ALA A 263 1.51 16.99 -10.38
CA ALA A 263 2.47 17.09 -9.28
C ALA A 263 1.99 16.37 -8.02
N PHE A 264 2.94 15.86 -7.24
CA PHE A 264 2.71 15.18 -5.97
C PHE A 264 3.67 15.74 -4.93
N PHE A 265 3.15 16.34 -3.86
CA PHE A 265 3.96 16.89 -2.77
C PHE A 265 3.50 16.37 -1.43
N VAL A 266 4.46 16.03 -0.57
CA VAL A 266 4.21 15.55 0.78
C VAL A 266 4.99 16.39 1.76
N GLU A 267 4.33 16.82 2.83
CA GLU A 267 4.95 17.55 3.92
C GLU A 267 4.55 16.93 5.26
N SER A 268 5.50 16.81 6.17
CA SER A 268 5.24 16.36 7.53
C SER A 268 5.49 17.46 8.54
N LYS A 269 4.58 17.58 9.50
CA LYS A 269 4.71 18.46 10.66
C LYS A 269 5.35 17.69 11.81
N ILE A 270 6.56 18.11 12.18
CA ILE A 270 7.34 17.52 13.27
C ILE A 270 7.67 18.65 14.25
N GLY A 271 7.12 18.57 15.46
CA GLY A 271 7.09 19.69 16.39
C GLY A 271 6.35 20.89 15.79
N ASN A 272 7.04 22.03 15.67
CA ASN A 272 6.48 23.28 15.13
C ASN A 272 6.82 23.54 13.65
N ASN A 273 7.62 22.67 13.02
CA ASN A 273 8.14 22.89 11.66
C ASN A 273 7.51 21.93 10.65
N TRP A 274 7.37 22.40 9.41
CA TRP A 274 6.99 21.60 8.25
C TRP A 274 8.24 21.16 7.48
N TYR A 275 8.29 19.89 7.12
CA TYR A 275 9.39 19.28 6.38
C TYR A 275 8.87 18.67 5.09
N SER A 276 9.40 19.12 3.96
CA SER A 276 9.19 18.52 2.62
C SER A 276 10.22 17.42 2.28
N SER A 277 11.19 17.20 3.17
CA SER A 277 12.12 16.07 3.17
C SER A 277 12.45 15.70 4.60
N THR A 278 12.50 14.40 4.90
CA THR A 278 12.89 13.89 6.21
C THR A 278 14.31 13.32 6.24
N SER A 279 15.10 13.51 5.18
CA SER A 279 16.47 12.98 5.08
C SER A 279 17.41 13.41 6.22
N ASN A 280 17.15 14.57 6.83
CA ASN A 280 18.00 15.15 7.88
C ASN A 280 17.52 14.78 9.30
N LEU A 281 16.47 13.95 9.43
CA LEU A 281 15.86 13.60 10.71
C LEU A 281 16.14 12.14 11.05
N THR A 282 16.29 11.86 12.35
CA THR A 282 16.48 10.49 12.82
C THR A 282 15.15 9.75 12.93
N PRO A 283 15.14 8.41 12.78
CA PRO A 283 13.94 7.59 12.97
C PRO A 283 13.21 7.85 14.29
N ASN A 284 13.95 8.06 15.38
CA ASN A 284 13.37 8.33 16.70
C ASN A 284 12.57 9.65 16.72
N ILE A 285 13.07 10.70 16.07
CA ILE A 285 12.35 11.97 15.97
C ILE A 285 11.07 11.78 15.15
N ILE A 286 11.17 11.12 14.00
CA ILE A 286 10.03 10.87 13.11
C ILE A 286 8.96 10.06 13.83
N ASN A 287 9.34 8.96 14.47
CA ASN A 287 8.40 8.03 15.10
C ASN A 287 7.73 8.60 16.36
N SER A 288 8.34 9.57 17.05
CA SER A 288 7.80 10.12 18.32
C SER A 288 7.18 11.50 18.22
N GLN A 289 7.55 12.31 17.21
CA GLN A 289 7.17 13.72 17.15
C GLN A 289 6.33 14.10 15.92
N THR A 290 6.05 13.17 15.01
CA THR A 290 5.17 13.43 13.87
C THR A 290 3.76 13.73 14.36
N GLN A 291 3.22 14.88 13.95
CA GLN A 291 1.87 15.31 14.31
C GLN A 291 0.89 15.19 13.15
N LEU A 292 1.32 15.56 11.94
CA LEU A 292 0.44 15.63 10.78
C LEU A 292 1.23 15.45 9.49
N ILE A 293 0.65 14.73 8.53
CA ILE A 293 1.18 14.61 7.17
C ILE A 293 0.16 15.22 6.22
N LYS A 294 0.62 16.13 5.36
CA LYS A 294 -0.16 16.71 4.27
C LYS A 294 0.31 16.13 2.95
N VAL A 295 -0.66 15.83 2.10
CA VAL A 295 -0.44 15.39 0.74
C VAL A 295 -1.16 16.35 -0.20
N PHE A 296 -0.46 16.80 -1.23
CA PHE A 296 -0.99 17.63 -2.30
C PHE A 296 -0.83 16.87 -3.61
N ILE A 297 -1.93 16.72 -4.35
CA ILE A 297 -1.98 16.09 -5.67
C ILE A 297 -2.63 17.12 -6.60
N PHE A 298 -1.98 17.43 -7.72
CA PHE A 298 -2.40 18.41 -8.72
C PHE A 298 -2.55 17.77 -10.08
#